data_AF-A0A964VEY1-F1
#
_entry.id   AF-A0A964VEY1-F1
#
_cell.length_a   1.000
_cell.length_b   1.000
_cell.length_c   1.000
_cell.angle_alpha   90.00
_cell.angle_beta   90.00
_cell.angle_gamma   90.00
#
_symmetry.space_group_name_H-M   'P 1'
#
loop_
_entity.id
_entity.type
_entity.pdbx_description
1 polymer ?
#
loop_
_entity_poly.entity_id
_entity_poly.type
_entity_poly.pdbx_seq_one_letter_code
_entity_poly.pdbx_strand_id
1 'polypeptide(L)'
;MGDHRLVSLRRGHAARSDSRAPAARHRRGPAGGDRADPRAPLIRRAFLATAGLGILGPRVAQLDEVRVVDFADDGTRLGLRTVPKLVQTDAEWRKQLSRLAFEITRRAGTEIPFTGAFWNFHERGIFRCICCGTALFDSATKFDSGTGWPSFWNKIAPENVVTGPARGRGYVESEVTCQRCDAHLGDVFDDGPPPTGLRYCIDSVALRFVKLAE
;
A
#
# COMPACT_ATOMS: atom_id res chain seq x y z
N MET A 1 -3.02 -50.47 34.66
CA MET A 1 -2.25 -49.61 35.58
C MET A 1 -2.18 -48.26 34.90
N GLY A 2 -3.17 -47.38 35.09
CA GLY A 2 -3.28 -46.44 36.22
C GLY A 2 -2.34 -45.26 35.93
N ASP A 3 -2.77 -44.02 35.72
CA ASP A 3 -3.72 -43.31 36.56
C ASP A 3 -4.38 -42.12 35.84
N HIS A 4 -5.68 -41.96 36.05
CA HIS A 4 -6.48 -40.80 35.66
C HIS A 4 -6.43 -39.77 36.79
N ARG A 5 -6.21 -38.48 36.49
CA ARG A 5 -6.77 -37.40 37.34
C ARG A 5 -7.38 -36.28 36.52
N LEU A 6 -8.69 -36.16 36.74
CA LEU A 6 -9.64 -35.23 36.16
C LEU A 6 -10.26 -34.48 37.35
N VAL A 7 -10.00 -33.18 37.48
CA VAL A 7 -10.64 -32.27 38.46
C VAL A 7 -10.38 -30.84 37.94
N SER A 8 -11.28 -29.86 37.90
CA SER A 8 -12.72 -29.73 38.05
C SER A 8 -13.08 -28.32 37.56
N LEU A 9 -14.24 -28.20 36.94
CA LEU A 9 -14.90 -26.96 36.54
C LEU A 9 -15.20 -26.07 37.76
N ARG A 10 -14.95 -24.77 37.65
CA ARG A 10 -15.68 -23.77 38.44
C ARG A 10 -16.36 -22.76 37.51
N ARG A 11 -17.69 -22.82 37.55
CA ARG A 11 -18.64 -21.81 37.06
C ARG A 11 -18.49 -20.53 37.90
N GLY A 12 -18.48 -19.38 37.24
CA GLY A 12 -18.62 -18.06 37.85
C GLY A 12 -19.72 -17.29 37.12
N HIS A 13 -20.66 -16.76 37.89
CA HIS A 13 -21.95 -16.22 37.46
C HIS A 13 -21.88 -14.88 36.72
N ALA A 14 -22.97 -14.63 35.99
CA ALA A 14 -23.32 -13.46 35.23
C ALA A 14 -23.41 -12.17 36.06
N ALA A 15 -23.09 -11.03 35.43
CA ALA A 15 -23.63 -9.73 35.78
C ALA A 15 -24.03 -8.99 34.50
N ARG A 16 -25.34 -8.74 34.37
CA ARG A 16 -25.97 -7.82 33.42
C ARG A 16 -25.89 -6.40 33.99
N SER A 17 -25.72 -5.41 33.12
CA SER A 17 -26.13 -3.98 33.22
C SER A 17 -25.18 -3.16 32.32
N ASP A 18 -25.54 -2.08 31.66
CA ASP A 18 -26.83 -1.46 31.38
C ASP A 18 -26.60 -0.63 30.12
N SER A 19 -27.46 -0.79 29.13
CA SER A 19 -27.53 0.05 27.94
C SER A 19 -28.28 1.33 28.27
N ARG A 20 -27.66 2.50 28.12
CA ARG A 20 -28.38 3.78 27.96
C ARG A 20 -27.52 4.86 27.29
N ALA A 21 -27.73 5.01 25.98
CA ALA A 21 -27.33 6.18 25.22
C ALA A 21 -28.30 7.35 25.46
N PRO A 22 -27.85 8.61 25.52
CA PRO A 22 -28.72 9.76 25.74
C PRO A 22 -29.44 10.20 24.46
N ALA A 23 -30.74 10.50 24.61
CA ALA A 23 -31.64 10.97 23.58
C ALA A 23 -31.28 12.40 23.08
N ALA A 24 -31.11 12.55 21.77
CA ALA A 24 -30.98 13.84 21.11
C ALA A 24 -32.36 14.54 21.03
N ARG A 25 -32.42 15.75 21.58
CA ARG A 25 -33.61 16.61 21.57
C ARG A 25 -33.80 17.26 20.21
N HIS A 26 -34.92 16.95 19.54
CA HIS A 26 -35.46 17.76 18.45
C HIS A 26 -35.93 19.12 18.98
N ARG A 27 -35.35 20.22 18.49
CA ARG A 27 -35.95 21.56 18.57
C ARG A 27 -36.52 21.93 17.20
N ARG A 28 -37.82 22.21 17.17
CA ARG A 28 -38.55 22.82 16.06
C ARG A 28 -38.57 24.34 16.21
N GLY A 29 -38.46 25.02 15.08
CA GLY A 29 -39.08 26.32 14.75
C GLY A 29 -38.17 27.57 14.80
N PRO A 30 -38.58 28.71 14.19
CA PRO A 30 -39.70 28.93 13.28
C PRO A 30 -39.30 29.57 11.93
N ALA A 31 -40.29 29.61 11.04
CA ALA A 31 -40.30 30.37 9.79
C ALA A 31 -40.21 31.89 10.05
N GLY A 32 -39.54 32.59 9.13
CA GLY A 32 -39.55 34.04 9.02
C GLY A 32 -39.16 34.41 7.59
N GLY A 33 -40.14 34.80 6.78
CA GLY A 33 -39.90 35.45 5.51
C GLY A 33 -39.69 36.95 5.72
N ASP A 34 -39.03 37.60 4.76
CA ASP A 34 -39.45 38.91 4.29
C ASP A 34 -38.77 39.28 2.96
N ARG A 35 -39.64 39.39 1.94
CA ARG A 35 -39.76 40.48 0.96
C ARG A 35 -38.49 40.97 0.23
N ALA A 36 -38.46 40.64 -1.06
CA ALA A 36 -37.62 41.30 -2.06
C ALA A 36 -38.07 42.76 -2.29
N ASP A 37 -37.11 43.68 -2.23
CA ASP A 37 -37.26 45.09 -2.62
C ASP A 37 -36.85 45.29 -4.09
N PRO A 38 -37.72 45.79 -4.98
CA PRO A 38 -37.40 46.03 -6.37
C PRO A 38 -37.19 47.53 -6.60
N ARG A 39 -35.94 48.01 -6.61
CA ARG A 39 -35.48 49.23 -7.33
C ARG A 39 -33.98 49.45 -7.11
N ALA A 40 -33.16 49.04 -8.06
CA ALA A 40 -31.82 49.61 -8.24
C ALA A 40 -31.53 49.77 -9.74
N PRO A 41 -31.11 50.96 -10.20
CA PRO A 41 -30.94 51.26 -11.62
C PRO A 41 -29.67 50.62 -12.21
N LEU A 42 -29.81 50.17 -13.45
CA LEU A 42 -28.76 49.59 -14.29
C LEU A 42 -27.68 50.64 -14.61
N ILE A 43 -26.53 50.59 -13.94
CA ILE A 43 -25.32 51.28 -14.38
C ILE A 43 -24.43 50.24 -15.07
N ARG A 44 -24.54 50.16 -16.41
CA ARG A 44 -23.60 49.44 -17.28
C ARG A 44 -22.23 50.11 -17.19
N ARG A 45 -21.35 49.61 -16.32
CA ARG A 45 -19.92 49.90 -16.39
C ARG A 45 -19.29 48.94 -17.41
N ALA A 46 -19.00 49.46 -18.59
CA ALA A 46 -18.14 48.79 -19.57
C ALA A 46 -16.72 48.74 -19.01
N PHE A 47 -16.31 47.59 -18.48
CA PHE A 47 -14.91 47.28 -18.23
C PHE A 47 -14.30 46.76 -19.53
N LEU A 48 -13.46 47.58 -20.18
CA LEU A 48 -12.53 47.12 -21.20
C LEU A 48 -11.50 46.21 -20.52
N ALA A 49 -11.74 44.90 -20.59
CA ALA A 49 -10.76 43.90 -20.17
C ALA A 49 -9.65 43.85 -21.23
N THR A 50 -8.51 44.47 -20.94
CA THR A 50 -7.27 44.22 -21.66
C THR A 50 -6.86 42.76 -21.42
N ALA A 51 -7.02 41.91 -22.43
CA ALA A 51 -6.54 40.54 -22.41
C ALA A 51 -5.00 40.56 -22.35
N GLY A 52 -4.45 40.43 -21.14
CA GLY A 52 -3.03 40.16 -20.96
C GLY A 52 -2.73 38.75 -21.45
N LEU A 53 -1.93 38.62 -22.52
CA LEU A 53 -1.31 37.35 -22.89
C LEU A 53 -0.35 36.95 -21.77
N GLY A 54 -0.84 36.15 -20.82
CA GLY A 54 0.00 35.45 -19.87
C GLY A 54 0.84 34.43 -20.64
N ILE A 55 2.15 34.64 -20.70
CA ILE A 55 3.09 33.65 -21.22
C ILE A 55 3.02 32.45 -20.27
N LEU A 56 2.33 31.39 -20.71
CA LEU A 56 2.38 30.07 -20.09
C LEU A 56 3.78 29.51 -20.31
N GLY A 57 4.72 29.91 -19.44
CA GLY A 57 5.96 29.16 -19.28
C GLY A 57 5.66 27.71 -18.92
N PRO A 58 6.50 26.74 -19.31
CA PRO A 58 6.26 25.34 -18.98
C PRO A 58 6.19 25.20 -17.46
N ARG A 59 5.04 24.74 -16.95
CA ARG A 59 4.94 24.23 -15.59
C ARG A 59 5.89 23.04 -15.50
N VAL A 60 7.03 23.24 -14.84
CA VAL A 60 7.87 22.12 -14.40
C VAL A 60 6.96 21.25 -13.53
N ALA A 61 6.66 20.04 -14.02
CA ALA A 61 5.90 19.06 -13.25
C ALA A 61 6.64 18.86 -11.93
N GLN A 62 5.98 19.19 -10.82
CA GLN A 62 6.51 19.01 -9.48
C GLN A 62 6.73 17.50 -9.32
N LEU A 63 7.99 17.06 -9.34
CA LEU A 63 8.31 15.64 -9.18
C LEU A 63 8.01 15.28 -7.74
N ASP A 64 7.00 14.45 -7.51
CA ASP A 64 6.68 13.95 -6.17
C ASP A 64 7.93 13.30 -5.56
N GLU A 65 8.30 13.68 -4.34
CA GLU A 65 9.42 13.08 -3.62
C GLU A 65 8.92 12.00 -2.65
N VAL A 66 9.73 10.96 -2.46
CA VAL A 66 9.44 9.88 -1.52
C VAL A 66 10.66 9.54 -0.69
N ARG A 67 10.40 9.05 0.52
CA ARG A 67 11.44 8.55 1.41
C ARG A 67 11.61 7.05 1.22
N VAL A 68 12.85 6.61 1.05
CA VAL A 68 13.23 5.20 0.98
C VAL A 68 14.48 4.96 1.82
N VAL A 69 14.63 3.75 2.33
CA VAL A 69 15.85 3.29 2.99
C VAL A 69 16.67 2.52 1.98
N ASP A 70 17.92 2.93 1.81
CA ASP A 70 18.87 2.23 0.96
C ASP A 70 19.55 1.08 1.72
N PHE A 71 19.78 0.00 0.97
CA PHE A 71 20.51 -1.17 1.41
C PHE A 71 21.55 -1.51 0.35
N ALA A 72 22.78 -1.76 0.79
CA ALA A 72 23.81 -2.35 -0.06
C ALA A 72 23.49 -3.84 -0.34
N ASP A 73 24.20 -4.42 -1.30
CA ASP A 73 23.98 -5.81 -1.73
C ASP A 73 24.45 -6.84 -0.69
N ASP A 74 25.29 -6.41 0.26
CA ASP A 74 25.73 -7.17 1.44
C ASP A 74 24.72 -7.10 2.62
N GLY A 75 23.53 -6.53 2.43
CA GLY A 75 22.53 -6.39 3.48
C GLY A 75 22.70 -5.16 4.37
N THR A 76 23.80 -4.41 4.23
CA THR A 76 24.07 -3.24 5.07
C THR A 76 23.03 -2.15 4.82
N ARG A 77 22.34 -1.72 5.89
CA ARG A 77 21.41 -0.58 5.86
C ARG A 77 22.21 0.72 5.76
N LEU A 78 22.13 1.39 4.61
CA LEU A 78 22.88 2.61 4.31
C LEU A 78 22.22 3.87 4.86
N GLY A 79 20.91 3.81 5.13
CA GLY A 79 20.15 4.88 5.75
C GLY A 79 18.97 5.36 4.92
N LEU A 80 18.24 6.29 5.50
CA LEU A 80 17.05 6.89 4.91
C LEU A 80 17.44 8.06 4.00
N ARG A 81 16.86 8.11 2.81
CA ARG A 81 17.03 9.22 1.85
C ARG A 81 15.69 9.64 1.26
N THR A 82 15.63 10.90 0.83
CA THR A 82 14.57 11.41 -0.01
C THR A 82 15.01 11.33 -1.47
N VAL A 83 14.14 10.80 -2.33
CA VAL A 83 14.39 10.66 -3.77
C VAL A 83 13.16 11.07 -4.57
N PRO A 84 13.34 11.51 -5.82
CA PRO A 84 12.22 11.65 -6.74
C PRO A 84 11.51 10.30 -6.93
N LYS A 85 10.18 10.35 -6.94
CA LYS A 85 9.34 9.21 -7.34
C LYS A 85 9.71 8.81 -8.76
N LEU A 86 9.90 7.51 -8.99
CA LEU A 86 10.17 7.00 -10.33
C LEU A 86 8.86 6.85 -11.08
N VAL A 87 8.55 7.85 -11.89
CA VAL A 87 7.40 7.87 -12.81
C VAL A 87 7.91 7.61 -14.22
N GLN A 88 7.39 6.57 -14.86
CA GLN A 88 7.64 6.25 -16.27
C GLN A 88 6.32 5.88 -16.94
N THR A 89 6.27 6.10 -18.25
CA THR A 89 5.16 5.72 -19.12
C THR A 89 5.12 4.19 -19.30
N ASP A 90 3.94 3.69 -19.69
CA ASP A 90 3.79 2.27 -20.04
C ASP A 90 4.74 1.83 -21.16
N ALA A 91 5.00 2.70 -22.14
CA ALA A 91 5.92 2.40 -23.24
C ALA A 91 7.36 2.23 -22.76
N GLU A 92 7.79 3.03 -21.77
CA GLU A 92 9.12 2.90 -21.17
C GLU A 92 9.22 1.64 -20.32
N TRP A 93 8.19 1.33 -19.52
CA TRP A 93 8.16 0.10 -18.74
C TRP A 93 8.16 -1.15 -19.61
N ARG A 94 7.39 -1.17 -20.71
CA ARG A 94 7.38 -2.30 -21.66
C ARG A 94 8.73 -2.54 -22.35
N LYS A 95 9.62 -1.56 -22.41
CA LYS A 95 10.99 -1.72 -22.92
C LYS A 95 11.94 -2.37 -21.91
N GLN A 96 11.66 -2.21 -20.62
CA GLN A 96 12.53 -2.67 -19.52
C GLN A 96 12.07 -4.00 -18.91
N LEU A 97 10.77 -4.27 -18.95
CA LEU A 97 10.15 -5.41 -18.29
C LEU A 97 9.73 -6.47 -19.31
N SER A 98 9.76 -7.74 -18.88
CA SER A 98 9.05 -8.79 -19.60
C SER A 98 7.55 -8.49 -19.63
N ARG A 99 6.83 -9.10 -20.59
CA ARG A 99 5.37 -8.94 -20.68
C ARG A 99 4.69 -9.27 -19.35
N LEU A 100 5.03 -10.41 -18.73
CA LEU A 100 4.42 -10.83 -17.47
C LEU A 100 4.76 -9.87 -16.33
N ALA A 101 6.02 -9.41 -16.22
CA ALA A 101 6.41 -8.43 -15.22
C ALA A 101 5.69 -7.10 -15.39
N PHE A 102 5.48 -6.65 -16.62
CA PHE A 102 4.68 -5.46 -16.89
C PHE A 102 3.22 -5.64 -16.43
N GLU A 103 2.57 -6.75 -16.82
CA GLU A 103 1.16 -6.99 -16.44
C GLU A 103 1.00 -7.07 -14.91
N ILE A 104 1.88 -7.78 -14.22
CA ILE A 104 1.85 -7.87 -12.75
C ILE A 104 2.11 -6.49 -12.13
N THR A 105 3.27 -5.90 -12.40
CA THR A 105 3.72 -4.72 -11.64
C THR A 105 3.03 -3.42 -12.03
N ARG A 106 2.49 -3.30 -13.24
CA ARG A 106 1.87 -2.05 -13.75
C ARG A 106 0.36 -2.16 -13.93
N ARG A 107 -0.18 -3.36 -14.09
CA ARG A 107 -1.61 -3.61 -14.28
C ARG A 107 -2.24 -4.41 -13.13
N ALA A 108 -1.50 -4.59 -12.03
CA ALA A 108 -1.94 -5.37 -10.87
C ALA A 108 -2.39 -6.79 -11.26
N GLY A 109 -1.71 -7.41 -12.23
CA GLY A 109 -1.88 -8.84 -12.49
C GLY A 109 -1.30 -9.69 -11.35
N THR A 110 -1.53 -10.99 -11.40
CA THR A 110 -1.01 -11.98 -10.44
C THR A 110 -0.49 -13.18 -11.22
N GLU A 111 0.69 -13.70 -10.87
CA GLU A 111 1.25 -14.91 -11.48
C GLU A 111 0.51 -16.17 -11.01
N ILE A 112 0.64 -17.26 -11.77
CA ILE A 112 0.01 -18.54 -11.39
C ILE A 112 0.74 -19.12 -10.17
N PRO A 113 0.04 -19.63 -9.14
CA PRO A 113 0.67 -20.20 -7.97
C PRO A 113 1.62 -21.35 -8.34
N PHE A 114 2.72 -21.48 -7.58
CA PHE A 114 3.76 -22.51 -7.74
C PHE A 114 4.56 -22.44 -9.06
N THR A 115 4.42 -21.36 -9.83
CA THR A 115 5.18 -21.19 -11.09
C THR A 115 6.33 -20.20 -10.99
N GLY A 116 6.29 -19.29 -10.01
CA GLY A 116 7.32 -18.26 -9.81
C GLY A 116 8.69 -18.82 -9.41
N ALA A 117 9.76 -18.10 -9.70
CA ALA A 117 11.12 -18.54 -9.35
C ALA A 117 11.37 -18.60 -7.83
N PHE A 118 10.63 -17.80 -7.05
CA PHE A 118 10.95 -17.53 -5.64
C PHE A 118 10.00 -18.17 -4.62
N TRP A 119 8.96 -18.91 -5.03
CA TRP A 119 8.02 -19.49 -4.05
C TRP A 119 8.73 -20.51 -3.13
N ASN A 120 9.49 -21.45 -3.69
CA ASN A 120 10.28 -22.45 -2.94
C ASN A 120 11.78 -22.09 -2.80
N PHE A 121 12.11 -20.81 -2.88
CA PHE A 121 13.49 -20.35 -2.90
C PHE A 121 13.93 -19.89 -1.51
N HIS A 122 15.10 -20.34 -1.06
CA HIS A 122 15.55 -20.21 0.34
C HIS A 122 17.00 -19.69 0.49
N GLU A 123 17.60 -19.16 -0.57
CA GLU A 123 18.93 -18.55 -0.47
C GLU A 123 18.91 -17.28 0.38
N ARG A 124 20.04 -17.02 1.06
CA ARG A 124 20.23 -15.80 1.86
C ARG A 124 20.52 -14.60 0.96
N GLY A 125 19.75 -13.53 1.14
CA GLY A 125 19.89 -12.31 0.35
C GLY A 125 18.70 -11.36 0.45
N ILE A 126 18.68 -10.38 -0.46
CA ILE A 126 17.68 -9.31 -0.50
C ILE A 126 16.81 -9.46 -1.75
N PHE A 127 15.50 -9.37 -1.55
CA PHE A 127 14.53 -9.24 -2.63
C PHE A 127 14.30 -7.76 -2.92
N ARG A 128 14.64 -7.35 -4.14
CA ARG A 128 14.52 -5.97 -4.64
C ARG A 128 13.40 -5.89 -5.67
N CYS A 129 12.78 -4.72 -5.79
CA CYS A 129 11.78 -4.45 -6.82
C CYS A 129 12.37 -4.67 -8.22
N ILE A 130 11.71 -5.47 -9.06
CA ILE A 130 12.15 -5.71 -10.44
C ILE A 130 12.18 -4.42 -11.28
N CYS A 131 11.31 -3.44 -10.97
CA CYS A 131 11.20 -2.20 -11.73
C CYS A 131 12.29 -1.18 -11.39
N CYS A 132 12.58 -0.96 -10.09
CA CYS A 132 13.41 0.17 -9.66
C CYS A 132 14.60 -0.19 -8.77
N GLY A 133 14.76 -1.48 -8.41
CA GLY A 133 15.86 -1.97 -7.59
C GLY A 133 15.81 -1.62 -6.10
N THR A 134 14.79 -0.90 -5.63
CA THR A 134 14.58 -0.64 -4.20
C THR A 134 14.47 -1.97 -3.44
N ALA A 135 15.18 -2.09 -2.31
CA ALA A 135 15.09 -3.27 -1.43
C ALA A 135 13.71 -3.35 -0.78
N LEU A 136 13.06 -4.52 -0.84
CA LEU A 136 11.69 -4.71 -0.37
C LEU A 136 11.62 -5.69 0.81
N PHE A 137 12.26 -6.84 0.67
CA PHE A 137 12.20 -7.92 1.66
C PHE A 137 13.57 -8.55 1.88
N ASP A 138 13.80 -9.03 3.09
CA ASP A 138 14.98 -9.83 3.46
C ASP A 138 14.60 -11.31 3.43
N SER A 139 15.48 -12.16 2.92
CA SER A 139 15.36 -13.62 3.03
C SER A 139 15.09 -14.11 4.46
N ALA A 140 15.61 -13.42 5.49
CA ALA A 140 15.39 -13.75 6.90
C ALA A 140 13.93 -13.60 7.34
N THR A 141 13.12 -12.83 6.59
CA THR A 141 11.68 -12.72 6.85
C THR A 141 10.84 -13.62 5.97
N LYS A 142 11.44 -14.35 5.02
CA LYS A 142 10.74 -15.30 4.15
C LYS A 142 10.36 -16.56 4.92
N PHE A 143 9.19 -17.12 4.61
CA PHE A 143 8.73 -18.39 5.16
C PHE A 143 7.87 -19.16 4.15
N ASP A 144 7.67 -20.45 4.39
CA ASP A 144 6.81 -21.30 3.56
C ASP A 144 5.36 -21.24 4.07
N SER A 145 4.53 -20.51 3.34
CA SER A 145 3.09 -20.37 3.62
C SER A 145 2.24 -21.45 2.97
N GLY A 146 2.78 -22.19 1.99
CA GLY A 146 2.04 -23.15 1.17
C GLY A 146 1.09 -22.52 0.14
N THR A 147 1.12 -21.20 -0.06
CA THR A 147 0.20 -20.51 -0.97
C THR A 147 0.58 -20.60 -2.44
N GLY A 148 1.85 -20.87 -2.74
CA GLY A 148 2.39 -20.90 -4.10
C GLY A 148 3.09 -19.62 -4.55
N TRP A 149 3.21 -18.62 -3.66
CA TRP A 149 3.97 -17.39 -3.89
C TRP A 149 4.97 -17.15 -2.74
N PRO A 150 6.11 -16.47 -2.98
CA PRO A 150 7.01 -16.09 -1.90
C PRO A 150 6.26 -15.28 -0.83
N SER A 151 6.41 -15.71 0.41
CA SER A 151 5.72 -15.12 1.55
C SER A 151 6.73 -14.60 2.57
N PHE A 152 6.53 -13.38 3.04
CA PHE A 152 7.39 -12.72 4.03
C PHE A 152 6.55 -12.28 5.22
N TRP A 153 7.07 -12.40 6.43
CA TRP A 153 6.34 -11.93 7.63
C TRP A 153 6.60 -10.45 7.94
N ASN A 154 7.62 -9.85 7.32
CA ASN A 154 7.90 -8.42 7.45
C ASN A 154 8.68 -7.86 6.24
N LYS A 155 8.52 -6.57 6.00
CA LYS A 155 9.29 -5.77 5.03
C LYS A 155 10.68 -5.45 5.56
N ILE A 156 11.66 -5.27 4.67
CA ILE A 156 13.04 -4.93 5.05
C ILE A 156 13.13 -3.53 5.71
N ALA A 157 12.25 -2.62 5.29
CA ALA A 157 12.10 -1.29 5.87
C ALA A 157 10.65 -0.80 5.74
N PRO A 158 10.08 -0.16 6.78
CA PRO A 158 8.74 0.39 6.72
C PRO A 158 8.47 1.35 5.57
N GLU A 159 9.48 2.12 5.18
CA GLU A 159 9.41 3.16 4.15
C GLU A 159 9.42 2.62 2.72
N ASN A 160 9.94 1.42 2.48
CA ASN A 160 10.15 0.93 1.10
C ASN A 160 8.92 0.28 0.47
N VAL A 161 7.99 -0.20 1.33
CA VAL A 161 6.82 -0.98 0.94
C VAL A 161 5.57 -0.36 1.56
N VAL A 162 4.61 -0.02 0.69
CA VAL A 162 3.32 0.57 1.04
C VAL A 162 2.24 -0.49 0.99
N THR A 163 1.32 -0.44 1.95
CA THR A 163 0.11 -1.25 1.99
C THR A 163 -1.10 -0.33 1.92
N GLY A 164 -2.08 -0.65 1.08
CA GLY A 164 -3.29 0.17 0.93
C GLY A 164 -4.45 -0.60 0.29
N PRO A 165 -5.60 0.05 0.06
CA PRO A 165 -6.74 -0.60 -0.57
C PRO A 165 -6.38 -1.13 -1.96
N ALA A 166 -6.81 -2.35 -2.29
CA ALA A 166 -6.53 -2.95 -3.59
C ALA A 166 -7.12 -2.15 -4.75
N ARG A 167 -6.28 -1.88 -5.77
CA ARG A 167 -6.72 -1.24 -7.01
C ARG A 167 -7.48 -2.25 -7.88
N GLY A 168 -8.80 -2.11 -7.92
CA GLY A 168 -9.63 -2.75 -8.95
C GLY A 168 -10.11 -4.18 -8.67
N ARG A 169 -9.80 -4.75 -7.51
CA ARG A 169 -10.40 -6.01 -7.05
C ARG A 169 -11.16 -5.74 -5.76
N GLY A 170 -12.45 -6.05 -5.71
CA GLY A 170 -13.32 -5.83 -4.54
C GLY A 170 -13.02 -6.74 -3.34
N TYR A 171 -11.76 -7.16 -3.17
CA TYR A 171 -11.30 -7.97 -2.05
C TYR A 171 -11.02 -7.09 -0.83
N VAL A 172 -11.04 -7.72 0.35
CA VAL A 172 -10.75 -7.13 1.67
C VAL A 172 -9.25 -6.94 1.89
N GLU A 173 -8.43 -7.45 0.98
CA GLU A 173 -6.98 -7.52 1.09
C GLU A 173 -6.32 -6.15 0.82
N SER A 174 -5.24 -5.88 1.55
CA SER A 174 -4.45 -4.67 1.34
C SER A 174 -3.36 -4.93 0.30
N GLU A 175 -3.44 -4.27 -0.84
CA GLU A 175 -2.45 -4.31 -1.90
C GLU A 175 -1.09 -3.80 -1.38
N VAL A 176 -0.04 -4.49 -1.80
CA VAL A 176 1.36 -4.18 -1.48
C VAL A 176 2.02 -3.56 -2.71
N THR A 177 2.59 -2.36 -2.55
CA THR A 177 3.28 -1.65 -3.64
C THR A 177 4.66 -1.14 -3.22
N CYS A 178 5.53 -0.95 -4.21
CA CYS A 178 6.83 -0.32 -4.00
C CYS A 178 6.69 1.20 -3.82
N GLN A 179 7.20 1.75 -2.70
CA GLN A 179 7.14 3.20 -2.42
C GLN A 179 7.81 4.05 -3.50
N ARG A 180 8.85 3.54 -4.18
CA ARG A 180 9.62 4.35 -5.15
C ARG A 180 8.93 4.49 -6.51
N CYS A 181 8.29 3.44 -7.01
CA CYS A 181 7.81 3.40 -8.39
C CYS A 181 6.36 2.94 -8.56
N ASP A 182 5.62 2.71 -7.47
CA ASP A 182 4.24 2.20 -7.48
C ASP A 182 4.07 0.86 -8.21
N ALA A 183 5.13 0.04 -8.28
CA ALA A 183 5.00 -1.32 -8.77
C ALA A 183 4.07 -2.09 -7.83
N HIS A 184 3.02 -2.70 -8.37
CA HIS A 184 2.26 -3.76 -7.69
C HIS A 184 3.20 -4.92 -7.38
N LEU A 185 3.13 -5.42 -6.15
CA LEU A 185 3.97 -6.51 -5.67
C LEU A 185 3.13 -7.74 -5.31
N GLY A 186 1.92 -7.54 -4.81
CA GLY A 186 1.04 -8.59 -4.31
C GLY A 186 0.13 -8.03 -3.23
N ASP A 187 -0.17 -8.83 -2.21
CA ASP A 187 -1.15 -8.50 -1.17
C ASP A 187 -0.64 -8.88 0.24
N VAL A 188 -1.15 -8.22 1.28
CA VAL A 188 -0.84 -8.54 2.69
C VAL A 188 -2.08 -9.05 3.43
N PHE A 189 -1.86 -10.08 4.25
CA PHE A 189 -2.85 -10.81 5.02
C PHE A 189 -2.47 -10.84 6.52
N ASP A 190 -3.44 -11.09 7.39
CA ASP A 190 -3.30 -11.18 8.86
C ASP A 190 -3.18 -12.63 9.39
N ASP A 191 -2.77 -13.56 8.53
CA ASP A 191 -2.59 -14.99 8.80
C ASP A 191 -1.11 -15.43 8.79
N GLY A 192 -0.20 -14.49 9.02
CA GLY A 192 1.23 -14.77 9.07
C GLY A 192 1.72 -15.31 10.42
N PRO A 193 2.99 -15.75 10.49
CA PRO A 193 3.59 -16.21 11.74
C PRO A 193 3.90 -15.02 12.68
N PRO A 194 4.16 -15.29 13.98
CA PRO A 194 4.83 -14.35 14.85
C PRO A 194 6.18 -13.89 14.24
N PRO A 195 6.66 -12.67 14.54
CA PRO A 195 6.14 -11.74 15.56
C PRO A 195 5.05 -10.78 15.08
N THR A 196 4.84 -10.65 13.77
CA THR A 196 3.93 -9.64 13.20
C THR A 196 2.51 -10.15 13.03
N GLY A 197 2.32 -11.46 12.84
CA GLY A 197 1.06 -12.02 12.40
C GLY A 197 0.71 -11.67 10.94
N LEU A 198 1.62 -11.04 10.20
CA LEU A 198 1.37 -10.59 8.83
C LEU A 198 2.01 -11.53 7.82
N ARG A 199 1.35 -11.72 6.68
CA ARG A 199 1.90 -12.43 5.52
C ARG A 199 1.84 -11.52 4.32
N TYR A 200 3.00 -11.02 3.90
CA TYR A 200 3.20 -10.37 2.61
C TYR A 200 3.34 -11.46 1.55
N CYS A 201 2.29 -11.67 0.76
CA CYS A 201 2.23 -12.64 -0.33
C CYS A 201 2.54 -11.94 -1.64
N ILE A 202 3.71 -12.20 -2.22
CA ILE A 202 4.30 -11.35 -3.26
C ILE A 202 4.46 -12.17 -4.55
N ASP A 203 4.15 -11.59 -5.70
CA ASP A 203 4.46 -12.21 -6.99
C ASP A 203 5.97 -12.31 -7.17
N SER A 204 6.47 -13.51 -7.45
CA SER A 204 7.89 -13.75 -7.69
C SER A 204 8.41 -12.90 -8.84
N VAL A 205 7.62 -12.73 -9.90
CA VAL A 205 7.98 -11.92 -11.07
C VAL A 205 8.14 -10.43 -10.74
N ALA A 206 7.55 -9.94 -9.64
CA ALA A 206 7.72 -8.55 -9.18
C ALA A 206 9.08 -8.32 -8.47
N LEU A 207 9.86 -9.38 -8.25
CA LEU A 207 11.11 -9.36 -7.49
C LEU A 207 12.32 -9.67 -8.37
N ARG A 208 13.48 -9.09 -8.02
CA ARG A 208 14.80 -9.64 -8.33
C ARG A 208 15.48 -10.01 -7.01
N PHE A 209 16.31 -11.05 -7.03
CA PHE A 209 17.08 -11.46 -5.87
C PHE A 209 18.54 -11.02 -5.99
N VAL A 210 19.12 -10.57 -4.87
CA VAL A 210 20.55 -10.31 -4.72
C VAL A 210 21.06 -11.19 -3.59
N LYS A 211 21.95 -12.13 -3.92
CA LYS A 211 22.57 -13.04 -2.95
C LYS A 211 23.49 -12.25 -2.02
N LEU A 212 23.42 -12.54 -0.73
CA LEU A 212 24.34 -11.99 0.26
C LEU A 212 25.73 -12.60 0.01
N ALA A 213 26.77 -11.76 -0.10
CA ALA A 213 28.14 -12.24 -0.13
C ALA A 213 28.48 -12.90 1.22
N GLU A 214 29.16 -14.04 1.17
CA GLU A 214 29.65 -14.78 2.36
C GLU A 214 30.90 -14.15 2.96
#